data_AF-A0A1V0QWU9-F1
#
_entry.id   AF-A0A1V0QWU9-F1
#
_cell.length_a   1.000
_cell.length_b   1.000
_cell.length_c   1.000
_cell.angle_alpha   90.00
_cell.angle_beta   90.00
_cell.angle_gamma   90.00
#
_symmetry.space_group_name_H-M   'P 1'
#
loop_
_entity.id
_entity.type
_entity.pdbx_description
1 polymer ?
#
loop_
_entity_poly.entity_id
_entity_poly.type
_entity_poly.pdbx_seq_one_letter_code
_entity_poly.pdbx_strand_id
1 'polypeptide(L)'
;MEHRLPRGQTAPQARPRHGRSGTAPGRQEGDPGLPRPALRPRPRAGPGGPPGRPDRYAPLTGRAGAPGALTVPPGYRIGAWAVGHLLGAGAFGSVYAARRAEPEQGPPLPARAALKFLPTGTRTPRQLRHLSELAERETEVLRRVRTPRLIRLYEVLTVDDPGRPELDGATVLVLEEAAGSLDALLAGGAVPQAGPALLAQVCEGLDQLHGAGWVHGDLKPGNVLLMADGTARLGDFNMAAELEGTHAYSPAFATPDYTPPDQFWAEVGERGTKIRPTADIWAFGVLAHVVLTGYLPLPGGTPAARRDAALRYARGQEELRLSAELPEHWRDIVQDCLARRHEDRAAYTAAALLGRVRAAAAGRAPAPRDPSASRRRRALIAAGTAALAGLGAVWGSGLLPLWHSAGEAGYERCRRGAVCFFSEENGRGEMCSWVDGGADWINGPTPCPWSSREAPRSVYNNGFDLTEGASQVDVLYYGQPARQEMLGCVKVGTRTNLSGTYRLRSHAWVPHC
;
A
#
# COMPACT_ATOMS: atom_id res chain seq x y z
N MET A 1 -63.12 40.12 9.28
CA MET A 1 -64.20 39.86 8.30
C MET A 1 -63.53 39.54 6.98
N GLU A 2 -63.40 38.26 6.67
CA GLU A 2 -64.20 37.48 5.67
C GLU A 2 -63.40 37.36 4.35
N HIS A 3 -62.80 36.20 4.06
CA HIS A 3 -63.37 35.07 3.30
C HIS A 3 -64.05 35.45 1.98
N ARG A 4 -63.53 34.95 0.84
CA ARG A 4 -64.24 33.95 -0.01
C ARG A 4 -63.50 33.64 -1.33
N LEU A 5 -63.42 32.34 -1.62
CA LEU A 5 -63.37 31.76 -2.97
C LEU A 5 -64.74 31.94 -3.68
N PRO A 6 -64.80 31.73 -5.01
CA PRO A 6 -65.54 30.55 -5.48
C PRO A 6 -64.92 29.80 -6.69
N ARG A 7 -65.45 28.57 -6.85
CA ARG A 7 -65.13 27.49 -7.80
C ARG A 7 -65.85 27.61 -9.16
N GLY A 8 -65.36 26.85 -10.16
CA GLY A 8 -66.15 26.26 -11.27
C GLY A 8 -65.25 25.70 -12.38
N GLN A 9 -64.89 24.39 -12.39
CA GLN A 9 -65.43 23.29 -13.25
C GLN A 9 -65.03 23.45 -14.75
N THR A 10 -64.47 22.49 -15.52
CA THR A 10 -64.53 21.01 -15.64
C THR A 10 -63.28 20.45 -16.36
N ALA A 11 -63.13 19.12 -16.40
CA ALA A 11 -61.91 18.33 -16.72
C ALA A 11 -61.88 17.75 -18.19
N PRO A 12 -61.07 16.73 -18.58
CA PRO A 12 -60.12 16.81 -19.71
C PRO A 12 -60.37 15.80 -20.86
N GLN A 13 -59.76 15.99 -22.05
CA GLN A 13 -59.64 14.98 -23.11
C GLN A 13 -58.29 15.18 -23.84
N ALA A 14 -57.34 14.25 -23.84
CA ALA A 14 -57.29 12.90 -24.44
C ALA A 14 -56.92 12.92 -25.95
N ARG A 15 -55.88 12.13 -26.26
CA ARG A 15 -55.20 11.89 -27.55
C ARG A 15 -56.14 11.54 -28.71
N PRO A 16 -55.64 11.59 -29.96
CA PRO A 16 -55.96 10.58 -30.95
C PRO A 16 -54.75 9.68 -31.26
N ARG A 17 -54.99 8.37 -31.18
CA ARG A 17 -54.30 7.34 -31.96
C ARG A 17 -55.24 6.93 -33.09
N HIS A 18 -54.74 6.81 -34.31
CA HIS A 18 -55.24 5.82 -35.26
C HIS A 18 -54.08 5.15 -36.00
N GLY A 19 -54.00 3.81 -35.86
CA GLY A 19 -53.26 2.90 -36.76
C GLY A 19 -54.01 2.74 -38.09
N ARG A 20 -53.61 1.94 -39.08
CA ARG A 20 -52.81 0.71 -39.23
C ARG A 20 -52.09 0.85 -40.61
N SER A 21 -51.14 0.07 -41.12
CA SER A 21 -50.90 -1.38 -41.22
C SER A 21 -49.57 -1.50 -41.99
N GLY A 22 -48.58 -2.31 -41.60
CA GLY A 22 -48.42 -3.68 -42.10
C GLY A 22 -47.24 -3.79 -43.10
N THR A 23 -46.36 -4.78 -42.85
CA THR A 23 -45.29 -5.39 -43.69
C THR A 23 -43.82 -5.10 -43.33
N ALA A 24 -43.08 -6.19 -43.21
CA ALA A 24 -41.61 -6.34 -43.22
C ALA A 24 -41.30 -7.59 -44.06
N PRO A 25 -40.06 -7.89 -44.50
CA PRO A 25 -38.88 -7.04 -44.70
C PRO A 25 -38.32 -7.12 -46.14
N GLY A 26 -37.86 -6.01 -46.71
CA GLY A 26 -37.17 -5.98 -48.02
C GLY A 26 -35.66 -5.83 -47.86
N ARG A 27 -34.91 -6.82 -48.35
CA ARG A 27 -33.46 -6.76 -48.58
C ARG A 27 -33.15 -5.57 -49.52
N GLN A 28 -32.14 -4.77 -49.20
CA GLN A 28 -31.48 -3.92 -50.20
C GLN A 28 -30.05 -4.39 -50.37
N GLU A 29 -29.78 -4.74 -51.62
CA GLU A 29 -28.51 -5.15 -52.20
C GLU A 29 -27.56 -3.95 -52.32
N GLY A 30 -26.29 -4.28 -52.54
CA GLY A 30 -25.17 -3.36 -52.40
C GLY A 30 -25.06 -2.33 -53.52
N ASP A 31 -24.45 -1.20 -53.17
CA ASP A 31 -23.87 -0.25 -54.12
C ASP A 31 -22.34 -0.47 -54.16
N PRO A 32 -21.73 -0.74 -55.33
CA PRO A 32 -20.33 -1.13 -55.44
C PRO A 32 -19.45 0.08 -55.75
N GLY A 33 -18.60 0.47 -54.80
CA GLY A 33 -17.56 1.43 -55.11
C GLY A 33 -16.97 2.08 -53.88
N LEU A 34 -15.98 1.43 -53.28
CA LEU A 34 -14.87 2.04 -52.53
C LEU A 34 -13.90 0.91 -52.13
N PRO A 35 -12.60 0.98 -52.46
CA PRO A 35 -11.65 -0.10 -52.22
C PRO A 35 -11.38 -0.25 -50.71
N ARG A 36 -11.74 -1.42 -50.16
CA ARG A 36 -11.35 -1.83 -48.79
C ARG A 36 -9.83 -2.09 -48.75
N PRO A 37 -9.09 -1.55 -47.77
CA PRO A 37 -7.67 -1.85 -47.63
C PRO A 37 -7.47 -3.33 -47.27
N ALA A 38 -6.53 -3.98 -47.96
CA ALA A 38 -6.20 -5.39 -47.80
C ALA A 38 -5.81 -5.72 -46.35
N LEU A 39 -6.54 -6.65 -45.73
CA LEU A 39 -6.16 -7.33 -44.50
C LEU A 39 -4.86 -8.12 -44.76
N ARG A 40 -3.73 -7.60 -44.30
CA ARG A 40 -2.47 -8.35 -44.28
C ARG A 40 -2.61 -9.52 -43.29
N PRO A 41 -2.21 -10.75 -43.66
CA PRO A 41 -2.22 -11.87 -42.74
C PRO A 41 -1.21 -11.61 -41.60
N ARG A 42 -1.63 -11.86 -40.35
CA ARG A 42 -0.75 -11.84 -39.18
C ARG A 42 0.39 -12.85 -39.39
N PRO A 43 1.67 -12.50 -39.12
CA PRO A 43 2.73 -13.48 -39.18
C PRO A 43 2.50 -14.52 -38.07
N ARG A 44 2.56 -15.80 -38.44
CA ARG A 44 2.59 -16.94 -37.51
C ARG A 44 3.78 -16.75 -36.56
N ALA A 45 3.52 -16.81 -35.26
CA ALA A 45 4.57 -16.88 -34.25
C ALA A 45 5.35 -18.19 -34.43
N GLY A 46 6.63 -18.10 -34.78
CA GLY A 46 7.55 -19.23 -34.75
C GLY A 46 7.91 -19.62 -33.31
N PRO A 47 8.35 -20.86 -33.06
CA PRO A 47 8.73 -21.32 -31.74
C PRO A 47 10.12 -20.77 -31.35
N GLY A 48 10.25 -20.29 -30.11
CA GLY A 48 11.51 -20.29 -29.34
C GLY A 48 12.62 -19.34 -29.82
N GLY A 49 12.46 -18.04 -29.59
CA GLY A 49 13.61 -17.14 -29.43
C GLY A 49 14.18 -17.23 -28.00
N PRO A 50 15.48 -16.96 -27.77
CA PRO A 50 16.05 -16.91 -26.43
C PRO A 50 15.29 -15.89 -25.57
N PRO A 51 15.26 -16.06 -24.23
CA PRO A 51 14.55 -15.12 -23.36
C PRO A 51 15.05 -13.70 -23.64
N GLY A 52 14.16 -12.84 -24.15
CA GLY A 52 14.50 -11.48 -24.53
C GLY A 52 15.09 -10.75 -23.32
N ARG A 53 16.21 -10.05 -23.54
CA ARG A 53 16.85 -9.21 -22.51
C ARG A 53 15.79 -8.33 -21.82
N PRO A 54 15.85 -8.18 -20.49
CA PRO A 54 14.88 -7.35 -19.78
C PRO A 54 14.95 -5.90 -20.29
N ASP A 55 13.81 -5.21 -20.28
CA ASP A 55 13.72 -3.85 -20.78
C ASP A 55 14.46 -2.91 -19.82
N ARG A 56 15.37 -2.08 -20.36
CA ARG A 56 16.11 -1.10 -19.57
C ARG A 56 15.13 -0.10 -18.99
N TYR A 57 15.32 0.25 -17.73
CA TYR A 57 14.54 1.30 -17.08
C TYR A 57 14.72 2.62 -17.83
N ALA A 58 13.60 3.24 -18.17
CA ALA A 58 13.55 4.61 -18.64
C ALA A 58 12.91 5.45 -17.53
N PRO A 59 13.51 6.59 -17.15
CA PRO A 59 12.96 7.49 -16.15
C PRO A 59 11.50 7.83 -16.43
N LEU A 60 10.69 7.94 -15.37
CA LEU A 60 9.28 8.28 -15.51
C LEU A 60 9.06 9.79 -15.67
N THR A 61 10.11 10.62 -15.53
CA THR A 61 10.01 12.07 -15.62
C THR A 61 10.79 12.65 -16.80
N GLY A 62 10.15 13.59 -17.50
CA GLY A 62 10.74 14.27 -18.65
C GLY A 62 9.74 14.83 -19.66
N ARG A 63 8.66 15.47 -19.23
CA ARG A 63 8.00 16.49 -20.06
C ARG A 63 7.91 17.79 -19.29
N ALA A 64 8.83 18.70 -19.58
CA ALA A 64 8.59 20.12 -19.38
C ALA A 64 7.26 20.47 -20.08
N GLY A 65 6.30 21.02 -19.32
CA GLY A 65 4.96 21.30 -19.81
C GLY A 65 3.89 20.27 -19.44
N ALA A 66 3.95 19.65 -18.26
CA ALA A 66 2.81 18.88 -17.75
C ALA A 66 1.60 19.82 -17.54
N PRO A 67 0.42 19.50 -18.11
CA PRO A 67 -0.76 20.36 -17.98
C PRO A 67 -1.18 20.50 -16.51
N GLY A 68 -1.09 21.73 -15.99
CA GLY A 68 -1.54 22.11 -14.65
C GLY A 68 -0.46 22.23 -13.57
N ALA A 69 0.82 22.33 -13.92
CA ALA A 69 1.86 22.78 -13.00
C ALA A 69 1.83 24.31 -12.85
N LEU A 70 1.83 24.83 -11.61
CA LEU A 70 1.89 26.26 -11.36
C LEU A 70 3.26 26.82 -11.74
N THR A 71 3.29 27.88 -12.54
CA THR A 71 4.53 28.59 -12.84
C THR A 71 4.70 29.70 -11.83
N VAL A 72 5.78 29.64 -11.04
CA VAL A 72 6.10 30.63 -10.01
C VAL A 72 7.34 31.41 -10.47
N PRO A 73 7.30 32.75 -10.50
CA PRO A 73 8.45 33.52 -10.97
C PRO A 73 9.63 33.41 -10.00
N PRO A 74 10.88 33.36 -10.50
CA PRO A 74 12.06 33.44 -9.65
C PRO A 74 12.05 34.71 -8.80
N GLY A 75 12.44 34.58 -7.54
CA GLY A 75 12.42 35.66 -6.56
C GLY A 75 11.05 35.95 -5.93
N TYR A 76 9.99 35.23 -6.33
CA TYR A 76 8.70 35.31 -5.65
C TYR A 76 8.85 35.07 -4.15
N ARG A 77 8.13 35.83 -3.32
CA ARG A 77 8.22 35.73 -1.87
C ARG A 77 6.94 35.13 -1.29
N ILE A 78 7.10 34.15 -0.42
CA ILE A 78 6.01 33.58 0.36
C ILE A 78 6.50 33.25 1.77
N GLY A 79 5.87 33.84 2.78
CA GLY A 79 6.36 33.79 4.16
C GLY A 79 7.81 34.26 4.24
N ALA A 80 8.66 33.46 4.89
CA ALA A 80 10.09 33.75 5.03
C ALA A 80 10.95 33.31 3.82
N TRP A 81 10.34 32.85 2.71
CA TRP A 81 11.04 32.18 1.62
C TRP A 81 11.04 33.00 0.33
N ALA A 82 12.20 33.07 -0.31
CA ALA A 82 12.36 33.52 -1.69
C ALA A 82 12.48 32.29 -2.60
N VAL A 83 11.57 32.20 -3.57
CA VAL A 83 11.49 31.13 -4.57
C VAL A 83 12.68 31.23 -5.54
N GLY A 84 13.33 30.09 -5.79
CA GLY A 84 14.45 29.93 -6.70
C GLY A 84 14.06 29.23 -8.00
N HIS A 85 14.91 28.31 -8.44
CA HIS A 85 14.69 27.56 -9.69
C HIS A 85 13.74 26.38 -9.47
N LEU A 86 13.11 25.92 -10.56
CA LEU A 86 12.25 24.74 -10.56
C LEU A 86 13.08 23.47 -10.32
N LEU A 87 12.66 22.66 -9.34
CA LEU A 87 13.21 21.34 -9.04
C LEU A 87 12.44 20.23 -9.76
N GLY A 88 11.11 20.39 -9.89
CA GLY A 88 10.27 19.40 -10.57
C GLY A 88 8.84 19.89 -10.77
N ALA A 89 8.13 19.29 -11.73
CA ALA A 89 6.73 19.59 -12.01
C ALA A 89 5.97 18.30 -12.33
N GLY A 90 4.74 18.20 -11.83
CA GLY A 90 3.90 17.02 -12.01
C GLY A 90 2.40 17.34 -11.95
N ALA A 91 1.57 16.29 -11.97
CA ALA A 91 0.11 16.43 -11.97
C ALA A 91 -0.43 17.17 -10.73
N PHE A 92 0.30 17.04 -9.61
CA PHE A 92 -0.10 17.52 -8.29
C PHE A 92 0.54 18.87 -7.91
N GLY A 93 1.33 19.47 -8.79
CA GLY A 93 1.95 20.77 -8.52
C GLY A 93 3.36 20.92 -9.07
N SER A 94 4.02 21.97 -8.62
CA SER A 94 5.39 22.32 -8.99
C SER A 94 6.23 22.55 -7.75
N VAL A 95 7.48 22.09 -7.79
CA VAL A 95 8.42 22.14 -6.68
C VAL A 95 9.57 23.05 -7.06
N TYR A 96 9.86 24.04 -6.22
CA TYR A 96 10.94 25.01 -6.45
C TYR A 96 11.95 24.96 -5.30
N ALA A 97 13.22 25.17 -5.60
CA ALA A 97 14.22 25.46 -4.58
C ALA A 97 13.87 26.80 -3.93
N ALA A 98 14.18 26.98 -2.65
CA ALA A 98 13.96 28.23 -1.95
C ALA A 98 15.09 28.57 -0.99
N ARG A 99 15.28 29.87 -0.76
CA ARG A 99 16.20 30.39 0.24
C ARG A 99 15.45 31.23 1.24
N ARG A 100 15.89 31.19 2.48
CA ARG A 100 15.35 32.05 3.53
C ARG A 100 15.69 33.52 3.22
N ALA A 101 14.68 34.38 3.20
CA ALA A 101 14.77 35.77 2.76
C ALA A 101 14.95 36.78 3.91
N GLU A 102 14.63 36.41 5.16
CA GLU A 102 14.76 37.27 6.35
C GLU A 102 15.35 36.55 7.57
N PRO A 103 16.06 37.26 8.49
CA PRO A 103 16.62 36.67 9.70
C PRO A 103 15.60 36.52 10.85
N GLU A 104 15.62 35.33 11.45
CA GLU A 104 15.40 35.01 12.87
C GLU A 104 14.14 35.41 13.66
N GLN A 105 13.07 35.92 13.05
CA GLN A 105 11.78 35.99 13.76
C GLN A 105 10.92 34.77 13.43
N GLY A 106 11.08 33.69 14.21
CA GLY A 106 10.28 32.47 14.08
C GLY A 106 10.99 31.21 14.60
N PRO A 107 10.32 30.04 14.53
CA PRO A 107 10.96 28.76 14.84
C PRO A 107 12.23 28.55 13.99
N PRO A 108 13.21 27.75 14.46
CA PRO A 108 14.45 27.52 13.74
C PRO A 108 14.17 26.79 12.42
N LEU A 109 14.14 27.55 11.34
CA LEU A 109 13.99 27.08 9.96
C LEU A 109 15.36 27.04 9.26
N PRO A 110 15.59 26.11 8.32
CA PRO A 110 16.85 26.01 7.60
C PRO A 110 17.06 27.19 6.63
N ALA A 111 18.30 27.39 6.19
CA ALA A 111 18.62 28.41 5.19
C ALA A 111 18.04 28.10 3.79
N ARG A 112 17.76 26.83 3.51
CA ARG A 112 17.25 26.34 2.22
C ARG A 112 16.11 25.35 2.42
N ALA A 113 15.19 25.32 1.47
CA ALA A 113 14.03 24.45 1.47
C ALA A 113 13.58 24.14 0.03
N ALA A 114 12.68 23.16 -0.11
CA ALA A 114 11.90 22.94 -1.33
C ALA A 114 10.45 23.38 -1.09
N LEU A 115 9.89 24.16 -2.00
CA LEU A 115 8.51 24.66 -1.94
C LEU A 115 7.66 23.94 -2.97
N LYS A 116 6.72 23.12 -2.52
CA LYS A 116 5.73 22.44 -3.38
C LYS A 116 4.46 23.28 -3.45
N PHE A 117 4.25 23.94 -4.58
CA PHE A 117 3.05 24.72 -4.88
C PHE A 117 1.97 23.82 -5.46
N LEU A 118 0.80 23.83 -4.82
CA LEU A 118 -0.35 23.05 -5.22
C LEU A 118 -1.32 23.94 -6.01
N PRO A 119 -1.83 23.50 -7.17
CA PRO A 119 -2.62 24.34 -8.08
C PRO A 119 -3.86 24.97 -7.45
N THR A 120 -4.08 26.27 -7.70
CA THR A 120 -5.35 26.95 -7.43
C THR A 120 -6.12 27.31 -8.69
N GLY A 121 -7.45 27.26 -8.57
CA GLY A 121 -8.37 28.06 -9.36
C GLY A 121 -8.64 27.68 -10.83
N THR A 122 -7.74 27.01 -11.55
CA THR A 122 -7.95 26.72 -13.01
C THR A 122 -8.65 25.40 -13.30
N ARG A 123 -9.08 24.69 -12.25
CA ARG A 123 -9.67 23.35 -12.33
C ARG A 123 -11.12 23.37 -11.86
N THR A 124 -11.91 22.40 -12.31
CA THR A 124 -13.31 22.28 -11.87
C THR A 124 -13.38 22.14 -10.35
N PRO A 125 -14.48 22.57 -9.68
CA PRO A 125 -14.60 22.44 -8.22
C PRO A 125 -14.36 21.03 -7.69
N ARG A 126 -14.71 20.00 -8.47
CA ARG A 126 -14.42 18.59 -8.13
C ARG A 126 -12.93 18.28 -8.14
N GLN A 127 -12.20 18.76 -9.15
CA GLN A 127 -10.76 18.57 -9.25
C GLN A 127 -10.00 19.33 -8.16
N LEU A 128 -10.46 20.54 -7.79
CA LEU A 128 -9.88 21.30 -6.69
C LEU A 128 -10.04 20.56 -5.36
N ARG A 129 -11.24 20.09 -5.02
CA ARG A 129 -11.47 19.26 -3.83
C ARG A 129 -10.56 18.03 -3.80
N HIS A 130 -10.46 17.33 -4.92
CA HIS A 130 -9.60 16.16 -5.00
C HIS A 130 -8.14 16.49 -4.70
N LEU A 131 -7.60 17.59 -5.24
CA LEU A 131 -6.22 18.01 -4.96
C LEU A 131 -6.02 18.46 -3.52
N SER A 132 -7.00 19.15 -2.94
CA SER A 132 -6.99 19.50 -1.51
C SER A 132 -6.93 18.25 -0.64
N GLU A 133 -7.73 17.22 -0.94
CA GLU A 133 -7.68 15.93 -0.22
C GLU A 133 -6.30 15.25 -0.30
N LEU A 134 -5.63 15.32 -1.47
CA LEU A 134 -4.26 14.79 -1.62
C LEU A 134 -3.24 15.59 -0.80
N ALA A 135 -3.36 16.92 -0.81
CA ALA A 135 -2.51 17.84 -0.06
C ALA A 135 -2.65 17.63 1.46
N GLU A 136 -3.89 17.44 1.93
CA GLU A 136 -4.22 17.19 3.31
C GLU A 136 -3.61 15.86 3.78
N ARG A 137 -3.72 14.80 2.97
CA ARG A 137 -3.07 13.51 3.25
C ARG A 137 -1.56 13.63 3.37
N GLU A 138 -0.91 14.30 2.42
CA GLU A 138 0.55 14.49 2.47
C GLU A 138 0.96 15.29 3.71
N THR A 139 0.21 16.35 4.03
CA THR A 139 0.44 17.17 5.21
C THR A 139 0.25 16.36 6.50
N GLU A 140 -0.79 15.54 6.58
CA GLU A 140 -1.12 14.71 7.74
C GLU A 140 -0.02 13.69 8.04
N VAL A 141 0.41 12.94 7.03
CA VAL A 141 1.51 11.97 7.17
C VAL A 141 2.78 12.68 7.66
N LEU A 142 3.17 13.76 7.00
CA LEU A 142 4.42 14.47 7.29
C LEU A 142 4.40 15.20 8.65
N ARG A 143 3.21 15.57 9.15
CA ARG A 143 3.07 16.12 10.50
C ARG A 143 3.16 15.05 11.58
N ARG A 144 2.56 13.88 11.37
CA ARG A 144 2.49 12.78 12.34
C ARG A 144 3.79 11.96 12.38
N VAL A 145 4.41 11.71 11.23
CA VAL A 145 5.56 10.81 11.11
C VAL A 145 6.84 11.63 10.91
N ARG A 146 7.56 11.86 12.01
CA ARG A 146 8.84 12.59 12.01
C ARG A 146 9.99 11.64 12.25
N THR A 147 10.42 10.95 11.21
CA THR A 147 11.48 9.94 11.29
C THR A 147 12.57 10.21 10.23
N PRO A 148 13.80 9.73 10.41
CA PRO A 148 14.95 10.15 9.59
C PRO A 148 14.87 9.73 8.11
N ARG A 149 13.96 8.82 7.74
CA ARG A 149 13.81 8.28 6.38
C ARG A 149 12.62 8.83 5.62
N LEU A 150 11.91 9.82 6.15
CA LEU A 150 10.86 10.55 5.45
C LEU A 150 11.31 12.01 5.29
N ILE A 151 10.95 12.64 4.17
CA ILE A 151 11.26 14.05 3.93
C ILE A 151 10.57 14.91 5.00
N ARG A 152 11.27 15.90 5.54
CA ARG A 152 10.69 16.73 6.59
C ARG A 152 9.79 17.81 6.02
N LEU A 153 8.60 17.97 6.60
CA LEU A 153 7.77 19.16 6.45
C LEU A 153 8.13 20.18 7.53
N TYR A 154 8.49 21.39 7.12
CA TYR A 154 8.79 22.50 8.02
C TYR A 154 7.53 23.29 8.35
N GLU A 155 6.76 23.67 7.34
CA GLU A 155 5.54 24.47 7.49
C GLU A 155 4.63 24.33 6.27
N VAL A 156 3.39 24.79 6.41
CA VAL A 156 2.40 24.87 5.33
C VAL A 156 1.93 26.31 5.25
N LEU A 157 2.02 26.89 4.05
CA LEU A 157 1.66 28.28 3.77
C LEU A 157 0.51 28.33 2.78
N THR A 158 -0.21 29.45 2.78
CA THR A 158 -1.22 29.79 1.77
C THR A 158 -0.78 31.07 1.09
N VAL A 159 -0.76 31.08 -0.24
CA VAL A 159 -0.52 32.29 -1.02
C VAL A 159 -1.71 33.22 -0.85
N ASP A 160 -1.44 34.48 -0.52
CA ASP A 160 -2.38 35.60 -0.55
C ASP A 160 -1.79 36.65 -1.49
N ASP A 161 -2.17 36.59 -2.76
CA ASP A 161 -1.67 37.47 -3.81
C ASP A 161 -2.76 37.70 -4.87
N PRO A 162 -3.72 38.61 -4.61
CA PRO A 162 -4.77 38.96 -5.55
C PRO A 162 -4.24 39.48 -6.89
N GLY A 163 -2.99 39.95 -6.94
CA GLY A 163 -2.31 40.40 -8.16
C GLY A 163 -1.86 39.26 -9.08
N ARG A 164 -1.89 38.01 -8.60
CA ARG A 164 -1.58 36.79 -9.36
C ARG A 164 -2.67 35.74 -9.12
N PRO A 165 -3.83 35.86 -9.79
CA PRO A 165 -4.97 34.96 -9.59
C PRO A 165 -4.67 33.47 -9.80
N GLU A 166 -3.63 33.13 -10.57
CA GLU A 166 -3.23 31.72 -10.76
C GLU A 166 -2.49 31.14 -9.54
N LEU A 167 -1.88 31.98 -8.70
CA LEU A 167 -1.19 31.58 -7.47
C LEU A 167 -2.02 31.86 -6.22
N ASP A 168 -2.95 32.82 -6.28
CA ASP A 168 -3.76 33.21 -5.13
C ASP A 168 -4.51 32.02 -4.52
N GLY A 169 -4.48 31.93 -3.19
CA GLY A 169 -5.00 30.83 -2.40
C GLY A 169 -4.18 29.53 -2.44
N ALA A 170 -3.06 29.47 -3.18
CA ALA A 170 -2.32 28.22 -3.35
C ALA A 170 -1.73 27.72 -2.04
N THR A 171 -1.94 26.43 -1.76
CA THR A 171 -1.27 25.77 -0.65
C THR A 171 0.17 25.47 -1.04
N VAL A 172 1.10 25.84 -0.17
CA VAL A 172 2.54 25.63 -0.35
C VAL A 172 3.07 24.80 0.80
N LEU A 173 3.60 23.62 0.47
CA LEU A 173 4.31 22.78 1.45
C LEU A 173 5.78 23.17 1.45
N VAL A 174 6.29 23.58 2.61
CA VAL A 174 7.70 23.91 2.80
C VAL A 174 8.42 22.68 3.32
N LEU A 175 9.20 22.05 2.45
CA LEU A 175 9.82 20.75 2.65
C LEU A 175 11.34 20.89 2.77
N GLU A 176 11.97 19.88 3.34
CA GLU A 176 13.40 19.68 3.25
C GLU A 176 13.87 19.59 1.79
N GLU A 177 14.98 20.27 1.48
CA GLU A 177 15.55 20.27 0.13
C GLU A 177 16.42 19.03 -0.09
N ALA A 178 16.07 18.22 -1.09
CA ALA A 178 16.87 17.11 -1.56
C ALA A 178 17.88 17.55 -2.64
N ALA A 179 19.02 16.88 -2.72
CA ALA A 179 20.01 17.09 -3.77
C ALA A 179 19.54 16.57 -5.14
N GLY A 180 18.65 15.57 -5.13
CA GLY A 180 18.03 15.00 -6.33
C GLY A 180 17.09 13.85 -5.98
N SER A 181 16.55 13.18 -6.99
CA SER A 181 15.77 11.95 -6.83
C SER A 181 16.55 10.75 -7.34
N LEU A 182 16.15 9.56 -6.89
CA LEU A 182 16.67 8.30 -7.41
C LEU A 182 16.31 8.10 -8.89
N ASP A 183 15.17 8.64 -9.36
CA ASP A 183 14.80 8.69 -10.80
C ASP A 183 15.87 9.43 -11.61
N ALA A 184 16.28 10.63 -11.15
CA ALA A 184 17.33 11.42 -11.80
C ALA A 184 18.70 10.71 -11.77
N LEU A 185 19.02 10.02 -10.68
CA LEU A 185 20.25 9.22 -10.61
C LEU A 185 20.25 8.05 -11.60
N LEU A 186 19.13 7.34 -11.70
CA LEU A 186 18.97 6.20 -12.63
C LEU A 186 18.89 6.63 -14.10
N ALA A 187 18.48 7.87 -14.38
CA ALA A 187 18.48 8.45 -15.72
C ALA A 187 19.88 8.48 -16.36
N GLY A 188 20.94 8.54 -15.55
CA GLY A 188 22.33 8.41 -16.02
C GLY A 188 22.68 7.03 -16.59
N GLY A 189 21.79 6.04 -16.42
CA GLY A 189 21.89 4.70 -17.03
C GLY A 189 22.86 3.75 -16.34
N ALA A 190 23.69 4.23 -15.41
CA ALA A 190 24.57 3.38 -14.61
C ALA A 190 23.86 2.89 -13.35
N VAL A 191 24.12 1.64 -12.96
CA VAL A 191 23.71 1.09 -11.66
C VAL A 191 24.45 1.85 -10.56
N PRO A 192 23.75 2.49 -9.61
CA PRO A 192 24.41 3.24 -8.56
C PRO A 192 25.20 2.32 -7.62
N GLN A 193 26.48 2.63 -7.39
CA GLN A 193 27.31 1.87 -6.44
C GLN A 193 26.72 1.87 -5.01
N ALA A 194 26.12 2.98 -4.59
CA ALA A 194 25.42 3.11 -3.32
C ALA A 194 24.05 2.41 -3.29
N GLY A 195 23.61 1.80 -4.39
CA GLY A 195 22.27 1.21 -4.56
C GLY A 195 21.83 0.31 -3.41
N PRO A 196 22.62 -0.70 -2.99
CA PRO A 196 22.25 -1.56 -1.87
C PRO A 196 22.03 -0.80 -0.55
N ALA A 197 22.87 0.20 -0.26
CA ALA A 197 22.73 1.01 0.95
C ALA A 197 21.50 1.91 0.89
N LEU A 198 21.21 2.51 -0.27
CA LEU A 198 20.00 3.30 -0.49
C LEU A 198 18.73 2.45 -0.32
N LEU A 199 18.71 1.23 -0.86
CA LEU A 199 17.59 0.31 -0.70
C LEU A 199 17.35 -0.10 0.77
N ALA A 200 18.41 -0.25 1.56
CA ALA A 200 18.26 -0.48 3.00
C ALA A 200 17.60 0.70 3.72
N GLN A 201 17.93 1.93 3.32
CA GLN A 201 17.32 3.14 3.88
C GLN A 201 15.87 3.33 3.42
N VAL A 202 15.55 2.96 2.18
CA VAL A 202 14.18 2.93 1.67
C VAL A 202 13.34 1.91 2.44
N CYS A 203 13.86 0.70 2.65
CA CYS A 203 13.18 -0.34 3.44
C CYS A 203 12.96 0.11 4.89
N GLU A 204 13.93 0.77 5.49
CA GLU A 204 13.79 1.40 6.82
C GLU A 204 12.72 2.50 6.84
N GLY A 205 12.60 3.31 5.79
CA GLY A 205 11.54 4.31 5.67
C GLY A 205 10.15 3.69 5.54
N LEU A 206 10.01 2.59 4.79
CA LEU A 206 8.75 1.86 4.73
C LEU A 206 8.39 1.23 6.08
N ASP A 207 9.36 0.69 6.79
CA ASP A 207 9.14 0.13 8.14
C ASP A 207 8.64 1.20 9.11
N GLN A 208 9.26 2.38 9.11
CA GLN A 208 8.83 3.52 9.92
C GLN A 208 7.41 3.99 9.55
N LEU A 209 7.11 4.10 8.25
CA LEU A 209 5.79 4.52 7.77
C LEU A 209 4.70 3.50 8.12
N HIS A 210 4.96 2.21 7.87
CA HIS A 210 4.03 1.11 8.17
C HIS A 210 3.81 0.97 9.67
N GLY A 211 4.87 1.10 10.47
CA GLY A 211 4.81 1.11 11.94
C GLY A 211 4.01 2.29 12.51
N ALA A 212 3.97 3.42 11.79
CA ALA A 212 3.13 4.56 12.13
C ALA A 212 1.68 4.41 11.65
N GLY A 213 1.31 3.28 11.03
CA GLY A 213 -0.05 3.01 10.59
C GLY A 213 -0.37 3.54 9.20
N TRP A 214 0.61 3.77 8.32
CA TRP A 214 0.39 4.33 6.98
C TRP A 214 0.92 3.42 5.88
N VAL A 215 0.26 3.41 4.73
CA VAL A 215 0.78 2.84 3.48
C VAL A 215 1.21 3.99 2.57
N HIS A 216 2.37 3.90 1.91
CA HIS A 216 2.84 4.94 0.99
C HIS A 216 2.01 4.96 -0.30
N GLY A 217 1.81 3.78 -0.90
CA GLY A 217 0.93 3.57 -2.05
C GLY A 217 1.42 4.01 -3.43
N ASP A 218 2.57 4.70 -3.51
CA ASP A 218 3.17 5.12 -4.78
C ASP A 218 4.71 5.14 -4.69
N LEU A 219 5.30 4.10 -4.11
CA LEU A 219 6.76 3.98 -4.04
C LEU A 219 7.35 3.78 -5.44
N LYS A 220 8.25 4.67 -5.86
CA LYS A 220 8.98 4.63 -7.13
C LYS A 220 10.25 5.48 -7.04
N PRO A 221 11.21 5.37 -7.97
CA PRO A 221 12.45 6.16 -7.93
C PRO A 221 12.23 7.68 -7.80
N GLY A 222 11.17 8.22 -8.40
CA GLY A 222 10.86 9.65 -8.31
C GLY A 222 10.50 10.12 -6.90
N ASN A 223 10.03 9.19 -6.06
CA ASN A 223 9.59 9.45 -4.69
C ASN A 223 10.65 9.04 -3.65
N VAL A 224 11.83 8.61 -4.10
CA VAL A 224 13.01 8.39 -3.26
C VAL A 224 13.96 9.56 -3.47
N LEU A 225 14.02 10.43 -2.47
CA LEU A 225 14.81 11.66 -2.48
C LEU A 225 16.21 11.40 -1.91
N LEU A 226 17.22 11.87 -2.63
CA LEU A 226 18.63 11.76 -2.25
C LEU A 226 19.08 13.06 -1.61
N MET A 227 19.59 12.97 -0.40
CA MET A 227 19.99 14.10 0.42
C MET A 227 21.46 14.45 0.16
N ALA A 228 21.86 15.67 0.55
CA ALA A 228 23.23 16.14 0.36
C ALA A 228 24.28 15.31 1.14
N ASP A 229 23.86 14.63 2.21
CA ASP A 229 24.69 13.71 2.99
C ASP A 229 24.79 12.29 2.38
N GLY A 230 24.19 12.08 1.20
CA GLY A 230 24.17 10.79 0.51
C GLY A 230 23.12 9.80 1.03
N THR A 231 22.26 10.20 1.96
CA THR A 231 21.17 9.36 2.46
C THR A 231 19.90 9.49 1.61
N ALA A 232 18.99 8.52 1.74
CA ALA A 232 17.69 8.49 1.09
C ALA A 232 16.57 8.81 2.08
N ARG A 233 15.57 9.55 1.59
CA ARG A 233 14.30 9.82 2.26
C ARG A 233 13.13 9.54 1.32
N LEU A 234 12.05 8.98 1.85
CA LEU A 234 10.78 8.86 1.15
C LEU A 234 10.10 10.23 1.08
N GLY A 235 9.55 10.57 -0.07
CA GLY A 235 8.78 11.79 -0.30
C GLY A 235 7.53 11.53 -1.14
N ASP A 236 6.73 12.57 -1.33
CA ASP A 236 5.48 12.55 -2.09
C ASP A 236 4.43 11.56 -1.53
N PHE A 237 3.78 11.96 -0.43
CA PHE A 237 2.78 11.14 0.27
C PHE A 237 1.35 11.40 -0.20
N ASN A 238 1.17 11.95 -1.41
CA ASN A 238 -0.14 12.24 -1.96
C ASN A 238 -1.05 11.01 -2.03
N MET A 239 -0.48 9.82 -2.29
CA MET A 239 -1.21 8.55 -2.36
C MET A 239 -1.25 7.79 -1.03
N ALA A 240 -0.68 8.37 0.03
CA ALA A 240 -0.62 7.70 1.31
C ALA A 240 -2.01 7.53 1.92
N ALA A 241 -2.16 6.45 2.69
CA ALA A 241 -3.43 6.10 3.29
C ALA A 241 -3.23 5.49 4.68
N GLU A 242 -4.02 5.96 5.65
CA GLU A 242 -4.02 5.47 7.04
C GLU A 242 -4.65 4.08 7.10
N LEU A 243 -4.01 3.17 7.83
CA LEU A 243 -4.44 1.79 7.98
C LEU A 243 -5.68 1.70 8.87
N GLU A 244 -6.74 1.15 8.30
CA GLU A 244 -7.94 0.69 8.99
C GLU A 244 -7.84 -0.84 9.16
N GLY A 245 -7.11 -1.27 10.19
CA GLY A 245 -6.85 -2.69 10.44
C GLY A 245 -5.77 -3.26 9.52
N THR A 246 -6.15 -3.97 8.44
CA THR A 246 -5.20 -4.66 7.54
C THR A 246 -5.03 -4.00 6.18
N HIS A 247 -5.83 -2.97 5.89
CA HIS A 247 -5.83 -2.24 4.64
C HIS A 247 -6.13 -0.76 4.90
N ALA A 248 -5.95 0.05 3.87
CA ALA A 248 -6.32 1.44 3.83
C ALA A 248 -7.09 1.72 2.54
N TYR A 249 -7.50 2.97 2.34
CA TYR A 249 -8.13 3.42 1.10
C TYR A 249 -7.36 4.61 0.51
N SER A 250 -6.84 4.41 -0.70
CA SER A 250 -6.13 5.44 -1.47
C SER A 250 -6.96 5.88 -2.68
N PRO A 251 -6.69 7.07 -3.21
CA PRO A 251 -7.18 7.48 -4.52
C PRO A 251 -6.88 6.43 -5.59
N ALA A 252 -7.76 6.33 -6.59
CA ALA A 252 -7.60 5.43 -7.74
C ALA A 252 -6.59 6.00 -8.76
N PHE A 253 -5.34 6.11 -8.34
CA PHE A 253 -4.21 6.46 -9.20
C PHE A 253 -3.18 5.34 -9.12
N ALA A 254 -2.50 5.05 -10.24
CA ALA A 254 -1.54 3.97 -10.31
C ALA A 254 -0.34 4.38 -11.17
N THR A 255 0.86 4.02 -10.72
CA THR A 255 2.07 4.06 -11.53
C THR A 255 2.29 2.64 -12.07
N PRO A 256 1.94 2.33 -13.33
CA PRO A 256 1.78 0.95 -13.78
C PRO A 256 3.00 0.04 -13.59
N ASP A 257 4.20 0.62 -13.61
CA ASP A 257 5.47 -0.11 -13.49
C ASP A 257 5.76 -0.58 -12.06
N TYR A 258 5.18 0.09 -11.05
CA TYR A 258 5.42 -0.17 -9.63
C TYR A 258 4.16 -0.62 -8.88
N THR A 259 2.98 -0.50 -9.50
CA THR A 259 1.71 -0.94 -8.93
C THR A 259 1.58 -2.48 -8.96
N PRO A 260 1.21 -3.14 -7.84
CA PRO A 260 1.01 -4.58 -7.81
C PRO A 260 -0.23 -5.01 -8.61
N PRO A 261 -0.25 -6.25 -9.14
CA PRO A 261 -1.30 -6.71 -10.03
C PRO A 261 -2.71 -6.72 -9.41
N ASP A 262 -2.82 -7.01 -8.11
CA ASP A 262 -4.09 -7.03 -7.38
C ASP A 262 -4.74 -5.65 -7.24
N GLN A 263 -3.96 -4.55 -7.33
CA GLN A 263 -4.53 -3.21 -7.34
C GLN A 263 -5.25 -2.86 -8.65
N PHE A 264 -4.85 -3.44 -9.78
CA PHE A 264 -5.55 -3.20 -11.05
C PHE A 264 -6.92 -3.90 -11.12
N TRP A 265 -7.21 -4.83 -10.21
CA TRP A 265 -8.50 -5.50 -10.10
C TRP A 265 -9.34 -4.98 -8.92
N ALA A 266 -8.76 -4.12 -8.10
CA ALA A 266 -9.45 -3.62 -6.92
C ALA A 266 -10.64 -2.76 -7.33
N GLU A 267 -11.81 -3.08 -6.76
CA GLU A 267 -13.00 -2.26 -6.93
C GLU A 267 -12.76 -0.87 -6.33
N VAL A 268 -13.19 0.16 -7.07
CA VAL A 268 -13.17 1.53 -6.59
C VAL A 268 -14.48 1.77 -5.85
N GLY A 269 -14.42 1.74 -4.52
CA GLY A 269 -15.56 2.08 -3.67
C GLY A 269 -15.67 3.58 -3.44
N GLU A 270 -16.69 3.99 -2.67
CA GLU A 270 -16.90 5.39 -2.29
C GLU A 270 -15.69 6.01 -1.55
N ARG A 271 -14.93 5.18 -0.83
CA ARG A 271 -13.72 5.58 -0.09
C ARG A 271 -12.43 5.51 -0.92
N GLY A 272 -12.52 5.04 -2.17
CA GLY A 272 -11.37 4.81 -3.05
C GLY A 272 -11.01 3.33 -3.21
N THR A 273 -9.75 3.08 -3.56
CA THR A 273 -9.23 1.74 -3.83
C THR A 273 -8.61 1.16 -2.57
N LYS A 274 -8.93 -0.11 -2.27
CA LYS A 274 -8.33 -0.85 -1.16
C LYS A 274 -6.83 -1.04 -1.39
N ILE A 275 -6.01 -0.53 -0.48
CA ILE A 275 -4.56 -0.64 -0.51
C ILE A 275 -4.03 -1.31 0.76
N ARG A 276 -2.87 -1.97 0.68
CA ARG A 276 -2.27 -2.71 1.81
C ARG A 276 -0.77 -2.44 1.87
N PRO A 277 -0.10 -2.64 3.01
CA PRO A 277 1.36 -2.53 3.11
C PRO A 277 2.09 -3.40 2.08
N THR A 278 1.50 -4.54 1.70
CA THR A 278 2.03 -5.46 0.66
C THR A 278 2.11 -4.85 -0.74
N ALA A 279 1.45 -3.72 -0.99
CA ALA A 279 1.61 -2.95 -2.22
C ALA A 279 2.97 -2.23 -2.24
N ASP A 280 3.37 -1.63 -1.12
CA ASP A 280 4.70 -1.01 -0.98
C ASP A 280 5.80 -2.06 -1.03
N ILE A 281 5.56 -3.26 -0.49
CA ILE A 281 6.50 -4.40 -0.60
C ILE A 281 6.72 -4.81 -2.05
N TRP A 282 5.65 -4.91 -2.85
CA TRP A 282 5.79 -5.16 -4.29
C TRP A 282 6.60 -4.05 -4.97
N ALA A 283 6.23 -2.79 -4.73
CA ALA A 283 6.91 -1.64 -5.31
C ALA A 283 8.40 -1.60 -4.93
N PHE A 284 8.73 -1.97 -3.69
CA PHE A 284 10.10 -2.11 -3.22
C PHE A 284 10.87 -3.21 -3.98
N GLY A 285 10.23 -4.35 -4.26
CA GLY A 285 10.81 -5.42 -5.07
C GLY A 285 11.15 -4.96 -6.50
N VAL A 286 10.24 -4.22 -7.14
CA VAL A 286 10.50 -3.61 -8.46
C VAL A 286 11.65 -2.61 -8.36
N LEU A 287 11.60 -1.71 -7.39
CA LEU A 287 12.62 -0.68 -7.16
C LEU A 287 14.00 -1.31 -6.93
N ALA A 288 14.10 -2.35 -6.08
CA ALA A 288 15.35 -3.05 -5.81
C ALA A 288 15.94 -3.67 -7.08
N HIS A 289 15.12 -4.32 -7.90
CA HIS A 289 15.57 -4.86 -9.17
C HIS A 289 16.10 -3.75 -10.10
N VAL A 290 15.37 -2.64 -10.24
CA VAL A 290 15.76 -1.51 -11.08
C VAL A 290 17.05 -0.86 -10.59
N VAL A 291 17.18 -0.60 -9.28
CA VAL A 291 18.35 0.05 -8.71
C VAL A 291 19.60 -0.80 -8.88
N LEU A 292 19.50 -2.12 -8.73
CA LEU A 292 20.65 -3.02 -8.75
C LEU A 292 21.06 -3.47 -10.15
N THR A 293 20.19 -3.31 -11.14
CA THR A 293 20.42 -3.89 -12.48
C THR A 293 20.19 -2.88 -13.61
N GLY A 294 19.44 -1.80 -13.35
CA GLY A 294 19.00 -0.86 -14.39
C GLY A 294 17.85 -1.38 -15.25
N TYR A 295 17.24 -2.52 -14.90
CA TYR A 295 16.19 -3.19 -15.69
C TYR A 295 14.90 -3.36 -14.90
N LEU A 296 13.77 -3.43 -15.60
CA LEU A 296 12.48 -3.78 -14.98
C LEU A 296 12.33 -5.32 -14.87
N PRO A 297 11.67 -5.84 -13.81
CA PRO A 297 11.55 -7.28 -13.58
C PRO A 297 10.47 -7.95 -14.46
N LEU A 298 9.65 -7.17 -15.17
CA LEU A 298 8.59 -7.63 -16.07
C LEU A 298 8.76 -7.01 -17.46
N PRO A 299 8.43 -7.77 -18.54
CA PRO A 299 8.60 -7.29 -19.90
C PRO A 299 7.56 -6.25 -20.33
N GLY A 300 7.96 -5.41 -21.28
CA GLY A 300 7.09 -4.48 -21.99
C GLY A 300 7.79 -3.15 -22.24
N GLY A 301 7.80 -2.70 -23.50
CA GLY A 301 8.36 -1.39 -23.87
C GLY A 301 7.52 -0.19 -23.44
N THR A 302 6.30 -0.39 -22.94
CA THR A 302 5.40 0.68 -22.48
C THR A 302 4.80 0.36 -21.12
N PRO A 303 4.41 1.36 -20.31
CA PRO A 303 3.75 1.12 -19.02
C PRO A 303 2.48 0.26 -19.13
N ALA A 304 1.71 0.42 -20.22
CA ALA A 304 0.52 -0.39 -20.47
C ALA A 304 0.87 -1.87 -20.76
N ALA A 305 1.94 -2.14 -21.51
CA ALA A 305 2.41 -3.50 -21.77
C ALA A 305 2.96 -4.16 -20.50
N ARG A 306 3.67 -3.40 -19.65
CA ARG A 306 4.19 -3.90 -18.37
C ARG A 306 3.09 -4.19 -17.37
N ARG A 307 2.04 -3.36 -17.32
CA ARG A 307 0.82 -3.67 -16.59
C ARG A 307 0.21 -4.99 -17.04
N ASP A 308 0.05 -5.20 -18.35
CA ASP A 308 -0.46 -6.47 -18.88
C ASP A 308 0.43 -7.66 -18.49
N ALA A 309 1.76 -7.50 -18.56
CA ALA A 309 2.69 -8.50 -18.08
C ALA A 309 2.55 -8.81 -16.59
N ALA A 310 2.36 -7.79 -15.73
CA ALA A 310 2.09 -7.98 -14.31
C ALA A 310 0.79 -8.76 -14.06
N LEU A 311 -0.26 -8.47 -14.83
CA LEU A 311 -1.53 -9.18 -14.75
C LEU A 311 -1.42 -10.65 -15.21
N ARG A 312 -0.69 -10.91 -16.29
CA ARG A 312 -0.38 -12.28 -16.74
C ARG A 312 0.50 -13.02 -15.74
N TYR A 313 1.46 -12.34 -15.13
CA TYR A 313 2.31 -12.90 -14.07
C TYR A 313 1.49 -13.34 -12.87
N ALA A 314 0.55 -12.50 -12.41
CA ALA A 314 -0.36 -12.86 -11.31
C ALA A 314 -1.21 -14.11 -11.61
N ARG A 315 -1.54 -14.36 -12.88
CA ARG A 315 -2.27 -15.54 -13.38
C ARG A 315 -1.36 -16.75 -13.67
N GLY A 316 -0.05 -16.61 -13.50
CA GLY A 316 0.94 -17.65 -13.81
C GLY A 316 1.16 -17.88 -15.30
N GLN A 317 0.88 -16.88 -16.14
CA GLN A 317 1.04 -16.90 -17.59
C GLN A 317 2.27 -16.09 -18.06
N GLU A 318 3.07 -15.60 -17.14
CA GLU A 318 4.32 -14.86 -17.35
C GLU A 318 5.25 -15.19 -16.18
N GLU A 319 6.56 -15.09 -16.41
CA GLU A 319 7.57 -15.24 -15.36
C GLU A 319 8.38 -13.95 -15.16
N LEU A 320 8.94 -13.77 -13.97
CA LEU A 320 9.83 -12.65 -13.70
C LEU A 320 11.10 -12.76 -14.54
N ARG A 321 11.52 -11.65 -15.15
CA ARG A 321 12.78 -11.53 -15.89
C ARG A 321 13.85 -10.89 -15.02
N LEU A 322 14.25 -11.61 -13.97
CA LEU A 322 15.29 -11.13 -13.07
C LEU A 322 16.65 -11.17 -13.77
N SER A 323 17.35 -10.04 -13.84
CA SER A 323 18.67 -9.93 -14.48
C SER A 323 19.66 -10.94 -13.90
N ALA A 324 20.56 -11.47 -14.74
CA ALA A 324 21.67 -12.30 -14.28
C ALA A 324 22.66 -11.49 -13.41
N GLU A 325 22.69 -10.17 -13.57
CA GLU A 325 23.53 -9.25 -12.79
C GLU A 325 22.98 -9.01 -11.38
N LEU A 326 21.74 -9.42 -11.10
CA LEU A 326 21.16 -9.29 -9.76
C LEU A 326 21.92 -10.23 -8.79
N PRO A 327 22.55 -9.69 -7.73
CA PRO A 327 23.26 -10.51 -6.76
C PRO A 327 22.34 -11.54 -6.12
N GLU A 328 22.86 -12.74 -5.84
CA GLU A 328 22.07 -13.87 -5.35
C GLU A 328 21.29 -13.53 -4.06
N HIS A 329 21.94 -12.83 -3.13
CA HIS A 329 21.30 -12.39 -1.88
C HIS A 329 20.12 -11.44 -2.11
N TRP A 330 20.13 -10.64 -3.18
CA TRP A 330 19.02 -9.77 -3.57
C TRP A 330 17.96 -10.52 -4.38
N ARG A 331 18.34 -11.55 -5.14
CA ARG A 331 17.41 -12.35 -5.94
C ARG A 331 16.27 -12.90 -5.09
N ASP A 332 16.61 -13.50 -3.96
CA ASP A 332 15.64 -14.05 -3.02
C ASP A 332 14.73 -12.98 -2.41
N ILE A 333 15.29 -11.82 -2.05
CA ILE A 333 14.52 -10.69 -1.49
C ILE A 333 13.54 -10.16 -2.54
N VAL A 334 14.01 -9.93 -3.77
CA VAL A 334 13.20 -9.43 -4.88
C VAL A 334 12.08 -10.42 -5.22
N GLN A 335 12.36 -11.72 -5.27
CA GLN A 335 11.34 -12.75 -5.52
C GLN A 335 10.26 -12.77 -4.44
N ASP A 336 10.65 -12.69 -3.17
CA ASP A 336 9.72 -12.65 -2.04
C ASP A 336 8.83 -11.39 -2.11
N CYS A 337 9.42 -10.24 -2.43
CA CYS A 337 8.69 -8.98 -2.61
C CYS A 337 7.72 -9.02 -3.79
N LEU A 338 8.09 -9.70 -4.87
CA LEU A 338 7.31 -9.82 -6.10
C LEU A 338 6.42 -11.07 -6.13
N ALA A 339 6.10 -11.68 -4.98
CA ALA A 339 5.19 -12.82 -4.95
C ALA A 339 3.83 -12.45 -5.57
N ARG A 340 3.23 -13.38 -6.32
CA ARG A 340 2.05 -13.13 -7.19
C ARG A 340 0.85 -12.58 -6.43
N ARG A 341 0.54 -13.17 -5.27
CA ARG A 341 -0.63 -12.81 -4.45
C ARG A 341 -0.19 -11.99 -3.24
N HIS A 342 -1.06 -11.10 -2.78
CA HIS A 342 -0.74 -10.23 -1.65
C HIS A 342 -0.59 -11.01 -0.34
N GLU A 343 -1.27 -12.14 -0.19
CA GLU A 343 -1.19 -13.02 0.98
C GLU A 343 0.19 -13.67 1.07
N ASP A 344 0.77 -14.05 -0.06
CA ASP A 344 2.12 -14.60 -0.13
C ASP A 344 3.17 -13.52 0.19
N ARG A 345 2.87 -12.25 -0.17
CA ARG A 345 3.71 -11.08 0.19
C ARG A 345 3.57 -10.67 1.65
N ALA A 346 2.46 -10.99 2.32
CA ALA A 346 2.14 -10.50 3.66
C ALA A 346 3.13 -10.98 4.75
N ALA A 347 3.82 -12.10 4.51
CA ALA A 347 4.88 -12.59 5.38
C ALA A 347 6.15 -11.71 5.34
N TYR A 348 6.30 -10.86 4.32
CA TYR A 348 7.49 -10.05 4.06
C TYR A 348 7.22 -8.57 4.33
N THR A 349 6.79 -8.25 5.56
CA THR A 349 6.62 -6.86 6.00
C THR A 349 7.95 -6.10 5.89
N ALA A 350 7.89 -4.76 5.84
CA ALA A 350 9.10 -3.95 5.80
C ALA A 350 10.03 -4.26 6.98
N ALA A 351 9.49 -4.40 8.19
CA ALA A 351 10.20 -4.88 9.38
C ALA A 351 10.92 -6.23 9.16
N ALA A 352 10.20 -7.23 8.62
CA ALA A 352 10.74 -8.57 8.40
C ALA A 352 11.82 -8.60 7.30
N LEU A 353 11.71 -7.71 6.31
CA LEU A 353 12.69 -7.58 5.23
C LEU A 353 13.94 -6.81 5.65
N LEU A 354 13.82 -5.83 6.56
CA LEU A 354 14.89 -4.89 6.88
C LEU A 354 16.21 -5.57 7.27
N GLY A 355 16.16 -6.62 8.10
CA GLY A 355 17.35 -7.39 8.48
C GLY A 355 18.03 -8.06 7.29
N ARG A 356 17.25 -8.69 6.41
CA ARG A 356 17.75 -9.34 5.18
C ARG A 356 18.33 -8.34 4.21
N VAL A 357 17.65 -7.21 4.03
CA VAL A 357 18.07 -6.10 3.17
C VAL A 357 19.38 -5.48 3.67
N ARG A 358 19.53 -5.25 4.99
CA ARG A 358 20.77 -4.74 5.58
C ARG A 358 21.94 -5.73 5.42
N ALA A 359 21.69 -7.03 5.62
CA ALA A 359 22.71 -8.06 5.41
C ALA A 359 23.15 -8.13 3.94
N ALA A 360 22.20 -8.14 3.01
CA ALA A 360 22.42 -8.06 1.58
C ALA A 360 23.21 -6.81 1.18
N ALA A 361 22.83 -5.64 1.70
CA ALA A 361 23.52 -4.38 1.44
C ALA A 361 24.97 -4.35 1.94
N ALA A 362 25.26 -5.06 3.04
CA ALA A 362 26.61 -5.22 3.57
C ALA A 362 27.41 -6.34 2.89
N GLY A 363 26.86 -7.01 1.88
CA GLY A 363 27.50 -8.15 1.21
C GLY A 363 27.65 -9.39 2.10
N ARG A 364 26.90 -9.48 3.20
CA ARG A 364 26.96 -10.63 4.13
C ARG A 364 26.04 -11.75 3.63
N ALA A 365 26.54 -12.99 3.65
CA ALA A 365 25.74 -14.16 3.29
C ALA A 365 24.55 -14.33 4.25
N PRO A 366 23.37 -14.72 3.76
CA PRO A 366 22.25 -15.05 4.62
C PRO A 366 22.55 -16.33 5.43
N ALA A 367 21.99 -16.42 6.65
CA ALA A 367 21.92 -17.70 7.34
C ALA A 367 21.17 -18.71 6.45
N PRO A 368 21.61 -19.99 6.38
CA PRO A 368 21.04 -20.96 5.45
C PRO A 368 19.55 -21.18 5.72
N ARG A 369 18.76 -21.15 4.65
CA ARG A 369 17.33 -21.53 4.68
C ARG A 369 17.22 -23.04 4.84
N ASP A 370 16.42 -23.53 5.78
CA ASP A 370 16.15 -24.96 5.95
C ASP A 370 15.40 -25.51 4.72
N PRO A 371 16.03 -26.40 3.91
CA PRO A 371 15.45 -26.90 2.67
C PRO A 371 14.26 -27.86 2.89
N SER A 372 14.00 -28.29 4.13
CA SER A 372 12.97 -29.29 4.45
C SER A 372 11.54 -28.76 4.32
N ALA A 373 11.33 -27.45 4.40
CA ALA A 373 10.01 -26.81 4.31
C ALA A 373 9.44 -26.76 2.88
N SER A 374 10.30 -26.67 1.86
CA SER A 374 9.88 -26.54 0.46
C SER A 374 9.50 -27.88 -0.19
N ARG A 375 10.14 -28.99 0.21
CA ARG A 375 9.81 -30.35 -0.26
C ARG A 375 8.49 -30.86 0.31
N ARG A 376 8.18 -30.58 1.57
CA ARG A 376 6.91 -31.00 2.21
C ARG A 376 5.70 -30.33 1.56
N ARG A 377 5.81 -29.07 1.14
CA ARG A 377 4.72 -28.34 0.44
C ARG A 377 4.39 -28.93 -0.94
N ARG A 378 5.36 -29.45 -1.69
CA ARG A 378 5.11 -30.07 -3.01
C ARG A 378 4.48 -31.45 -2.90
N ALA A 379 4.81 -32.22 -1.86
CA ALA A 379 4.24 -33.55 -1.62
C ALA A 379 2.75 -33.49 -1.20
N LEU A 380 2.36 -32.46 -0.43
CA LEU A 380 0.97 -32.31 0.04
C LEU A 380 -0.01 -31.89 -1.07
N ILE A 381 0.45 -31.18 -2.10
CA ILE A 381 -0.41 -30.76 -3.23
C ILE A 381 -0.74 -31.96 -4.15
N ALA A 382 0.17 -32.93 -4.30
CA ALA A 382 -0.07 -34.12 -5.12
C ALA A 382 -1.05 -35.13 -4.47
N ALA A 383 -1.18 -35.11 -3.13
CA ALA A 383 -2.10 -35.98 -2.42
C ALA A 383 -3.56 -35.48 -2.42
N GLY A 384 -3.78 -34.15 -2.55
CA GLY A 384 -5.11 -33.54 -2.50
C GLY A 384 -5.96 -33.76 -3.75
N THR A 385 -5.37 -34.00 -4.91
CA THR A 385 -6.10 -34.20 -6.18
C THR A 385 -6.73 -35.58 -6.33
N ALA A 386 -6.40 -36.54 -5.47
CA ALA A 386 -6.99 -37.88 -5.49
C ALA A 386 -8.28 -38.01 -4.66
N ALA A 387 -8.60 -37.02 -3.81
CA ALA A 387 -9.69 -37.13 -2.83
C ALA A 387 -11.02 -36.43 -3.24
N LEU A 388 -11.07 -35.71 -4.35
CA LEU A 388 -12.25 -34.91 -4.76
C LEU A 388 -13.10 -35.52 -5.88
N ALA A 389 -12.92 -36.80 -6.21
CA ALA A 389 -13.74 -37.50 -7.21
C ALA A 389 -14.90 -38.33 -6.62
N GLY A 390 -15.16 -38.26 -5.31
CA GLY A 390 -16.25 -38.99 -4.66
C GLY A 390 -17.12 -38.06 -3.82
N LEU A 391 -18.43 -38.09 -4.09
CA LEU A 391 -19.53 -37.37 -3.42
C LEU A 391 -19.71 -35.93 -3.95
N GLY A 392 -20.74 -35.57 -4.71
CA GLY A 392 -22.09 -36.14 -4.79
C GLY A 392 -23.08 -34.99 -4.60
N ALA A 393 -23.77 -34.61 -5.66
CA ALA A 393 -24.83 -33.61 -5.69
C ALA A 393 -26.05 -34.03 -4.85
N VAL A 394 -26.79 -33.06 -4.28
CA VAL A 394 -28.28 -32.91 -4.33
C VAL A 394 -28.67 -31.56 -3.69
N TRP A 395 -29.72 -30.97 -4.25
CA TRP A 395 -30.23 -29.60 -4.16
C TRP A 395 -31.01 -29.25 -2.88
N GLY A 396 -31.22 -27.94 -2.64
CA GLY A 396 -32.31 -27.46 -1.80
C GLY A 396 -32.34 -25.94 -1.57
N SER A 397 -33.12 -25.23 -2.39
CA SER A 397 -33.44 -23.81 -2.30
C SER A 397 -34.16 -23.45 -0.98
N GLY A 398 -33.80 -22.33 -0.34
CA GLY A 398 -34.54 -21.83 0.82
C GLY A 398 -33.97 -20.54 1.42
N LEU A 399 -34.55 -19.41 1.02
CA LEU A 399 -34.75 -18.14 1.75
C LEU A 399 -33.70 -17.71 2.79
N LEU A 400 -33.07 -16.57 2.49
CA LEU A 400 -32.44 -15.64 3.45
C LEU A 400 -33.36 -15.36 4.65
N PRO A 401 -32.79 -15.33 5.86
CA PRO A 401 -33.03 -14.24 6.79
C PRO A 401 -31.74 -13.43 6.95
N LEU A 402 -31.86 -12.13 6.68
CA LEU A 402 -30.93 -11.11 7.16
C LEU A 402 -30.85 -11.23 8.69
N TRP A 403 -29.75 -11.76 9.19
CA TRP A 403 -29.35 -11.55 10.57
C TRP A 403 -28.17 -10.58 10.57
N HIS A 404 -28.50 -9.32 10.89
CA HIS A 404 -27.55 -8.38 11.46
C HIS A 404 -26.97 -9.01 12.73
N SER A 405 -25.73 -9.43 12.68
CA SER A 405 -24.86 -9.45 13.85
C SER A 405 -23.76 -8.43 13.60
N ALA A 406 -23.88 -7.27 14.25
CA ALA A 406 -22.74 -6.39 14.46
C ALA A 406 -21.72 -7.19 15.27
N GLY A 407 -20.73 -7.79 14.60
CA GLY A 407 -19.69 -8.61 15.23
C GLY A 407 -18.65 -7.72 15.91
N GLU A 408 -18.47 -7.89 17.21
CA GLU A 408 -17.57 -7.13 18.07
C GLU A 408 -16.08 -7.24 17.64
N ALA A 409 -15.50 -6.14 17.18
CA ALA A 409 -14.13 -6.05 16.64
C ALA A 409 -13.02 -6.01 17.73
N GLY A 410 -12.94 -7.03 18.60
CA GLY A 410 -11.91 -7.10 19.64
C GLY A 410 -10.87 -8.21 19.43
N TYR A 411 -11.31 -9.46 19.57
CA TYR A 411 -10.42 -10.63 19.52
C TYR A 411 -9.72 -10.86 18.16
N GLU A 412 -10.21 -10.24 17.08
CA GLU A 412 -9.65 -10.34 15.72
C GLU A 412 -8.21 -9.83 15.60
N ARG A 413 -7.78 -9.00 16.57
CA ARG A 413 -6.39 -8.52 16.70
C ARG A 413 -5.40 -9.63 17.10
N CYS A 414 -5.90 -10.74 17.68
CA CYS A 414 -5.06 -11.87 18.06
C CYS A 414 -4.75 -12.75 16.85
N ARG A 415 -3.49 -12.79 16.43
CA ARG A 415 -3.06 -13.53 15.23
C ARG A 415 -3.11 -15.04 15.45
N ARG A 416 -3.36 -15.81 14.38
CA ARG A 416 -3.28 -17.28 14.42
C ARG A 416 -1.88 -17.71 14.85
N GLY A 417 -1.81 -18.75 15.68
CA GLY A 417 -0.61 -19.23 16.33
C GLY A 417 -0.28 -18.55 17.66
N ALA A 418 -1.05 -17.55 18.11
CA ALA A 418 -0.74 -16.82 19.33
C ALA A 418 -1.82 -16.95 20.41
N VAL A 419 -1.41 -16.80 21.66
CA VAL A 419 -2.30 -16.48 22.79
C VAL A 419 -2.24 -15.00 23.08
N CYS A 420 -3.40 -14.37 23.24
CA CYS A 420 -3.50 -12.95 23.51
C CYS A 420 -4.31 -12.66 24.75
N PHE A 421 -3.76 -11.80 25.61
CA PHE A 421 -4.46 -11.25 26.77
C PHE A 421 -4.72 -9.77 26.54
N PHE A 422 -5.82 -9.30 27.11
CA PHE A 422 -6.37 -7.97 26.87
C PHE A 422 -6.70 -7.28 28.19
N SER A 423 -6.48 -5.96 28.26
CA SER A 423 -6.77 -5.17 29.47
C SER A 423 -8.27 -4.89 29.66
N GLU A 424 -9.09 -5.11 28.63
CA GLU A 424 -10.55 -4.97 28.69
C GLU A 424 -11.30 -6.24 28.24
N GLU A 425 -12.60 -6.27 28.50
CA GLU A 425 -13.50 -7.35 28.06
C GLU A 425 -13.68 -7.38 26.54
N ASN A 426 -14.05 -8.55 26.02
CA ASN A 426 -14.35 -8.80 24.61
C ASN A 426 -13.18 -8.51 23.65
N GLY A 427 -11.94 -8.72 24.10
CA GLY A 427 -10.74 -8.55 23.28
C GLY A 427 -10.35 -7.09 23.00
N ARG A 428 -10.80 -6.15 23.84
CA ARG A 428 -10.54 -4.69 23.70
C ARG A 428 -9.39 -4.22 24.59
N GLY A 429 -9.04 -2.94 24.49
CA GLY A 429 -7.97 -2.34 25.29
C GLY A 429 -6.55 -2.69 24.82
N GLU A 430 -5.59 -2.51 25.73
CA GLU A 430 -4.19 -2.89 25.51
C GLU A 430 -4.10 -4.42 25.33
N MET A 431 -3.29 -4.87 24.38
CA MET A 431 -3.19 -6.29 24.02
C MET A 431 -1.74 -6.72 24.06
N CYS A 432 -1.49 -7.89 24.64
CA CYS A 432 -0.22 -8.59 24.47
C CYS A 432 -0.47 -9.95 23.84
N SER A 433 0.45 -10.36 22.97
CA SER A 433 0.31 -11.53 22.10
C SER A 433 1.61 -12.30 22.06
N TRP A 434 1.53 -13.61 22.20
CA TRP A 434 2.69 -14.49 22.23
C TRP A 434 2.45 -15.74 21.41
N VAL A 435 3.41 -16.06 20.54
CA VAL A 435 3.44 -17.30 19.75
C VAL A 435 4.18 -18.41 20.50
N ASP A 436 5.16 -18.04 21.32
CA ASP A 436 6.00 -18.96 22.10
C ASP A 436 5.81 -18.74 23.60
N GLY A 437 6.27 -19.67 24.43
CA GLY A 437 6.15 -19.56 25.90
C GLY A 437 6.96 -18.41 26.49
N GLY A 438 6.29 -17.46 27.15
CA GLY A 438 6.91 -16.32 27.82
C GLY A 438 7.18 -16.57 29.30
N ALA A 439 8.46 -16.67 29.71
CA ALA A 439 8.86 -16.88 31.10
C ALA A 439 8.89 -15.60 31.96
N ASP A 440 9.01 -14.41 31.36
CA ASP A 440 8.91 -13.12 32.07
C ASP A 440 8.26 -12.10 31.13
N TRP A 441 7.06 -11.63 31.49
CA TRP A 441 6.30 -10.67 30.70
C TRP A 441 6.78 -9.24 30.88
N ILE A 442 7.71 -8.92 31.78
CA ILE A 442 8.18 -7.54 32.00
C ILE A 442 9.58 -7.33 31.44
N ASN A 443 10.50 -8.25 31.73
CA ASN A 443 11.90 -8.13 31.31
C ASN A 443 12.28 -9.07 30.17
N GLY A 444 11.31 -9.84 29.65
CA GLY A 444 11.52 -10.78 28.56
C GLY A 444 11.62 -10.13 27.17
N PRO A 445 11.92 -10.92 26.13
CA PRO A 445 12.09 -10.45 24.75
C PRO A 445 10.81 -9.89 24.12
N THR A 446 9.64 -10.28 24.62
CA THR A 446 8.33 -9.75 24.24
C THR A 446 7.61 -9.25 25.49
N PRO A 447 7.93 -8.04 25.98
CA PRO A 447 7.36 -7.52 27.21
C PRO A 447 5.90 -7.10 27.01
N CYS A 448 5.14 -7.12 28.09
CA CYS A 448 3.76 -6.72 28.20
C CYS A 448 3.62 -5.68 29.33
N PRO A 449 3.94 -4.40 29.05
CA PRO A 449 4.06 -3.38 30.09
C PRO A 449 2.78 -3.17 30.91
N TRP A 450 1.60 -3.25 30.29
CA TRP A 450 0.33 -3.02 30.97
C TRP A 450 -0.03 -4.10 31.98
N SER A 451 0.42 -5.35 31.79
CA SER A 451 0.18 -6.46 32.74
C SER A 451 0.81 -6.22 34.12
N SER A 452 1.75 -5.27 34.24
CA SER A 452 2.30 -4.83 35.51
C SER A 452 1.41 -3.88 36.31
N ARG A 453 0.53 -3.16 35.62
CA ARG A 453 -0.33 -2.11 36.19
C ARG A 453 -1.75 -2.63 36.38
N GLU A 454 -2.23 -3.46 35.47
CA GLU A 454 -3.62 -3.87 35.35
C GLU A 454 -3.77 -5.40 35.26
N ALA A 455 -4.91 -5.92 35.74
CA ALA A 455 -5.27 -7.33 35.58
C ALA A 455 -5.89 -7.55 34.19
N PRO A 456 -5.62 -8.69 33.52
CA PRO A 456 -6.24 -8.98 32.23
C PRO A 456 -7.75 -9.18 32.41
N ARG A 457 -8.54 -8.73 31.45
CA ARG A 457 -10.00 -8.81 31.45
C ARG A 457 -10.55 -9.73 30.38
N SER A 458 -9.76 -10.07 29.37
CA SER A 458 -10.12 -11.12 28.42
C SER A 458 -8.91 -11.81 27.80
N VAL A 459 -9.15 -12.99 27.23
CA VAL A 459 -8.13 -13.82 26.59
C VAL A 459 -8.67 -14.49 25.34
N TYR A 460 -7.80 -14.64 24.34
CA TYR A 460 -8.02 -15.50 23.19
C TYR A 460 -6.79 -16.39 22.97
N ASN A 461 -6.98 -17.70 23.10
CA ASN A 461 -6.02 -18.66 22.58
C ASN A 461 -6.32 -18.89 21.10
N ASN A 462 -5.64 -18.16 20.23
CA ASN A 462 -5.67 -18.36 18.78
C ASN A 462 -4.50 -19.23 18.31
N GLY A 463 -3.98 -20.11 19.16
CA GLY A 463 -2.91 -21.05 18.84
C GLY A 463 -3.26 -22.01 17.70
N PHE A 464 -2.25 -22.71 17.19
CA PHE A 464 -2.44 -23.82 16.27
C PHE A 464 -3.06 -25.00 17.04
N ASP A 465 -3.96 -25.74 16.40
CA ASP A 465 -4.63 -26.91 17.00
C ASP A 465 -3.99 -28.23 16.52
N LEU A 466 -4.51 -29.35 17.02
CA LEU A 466 -3.99 -30.69 16.72
C LEU A 466 -4.13 -31.06 15.23
N THR A 467 -5.12 -30.50 14.52
CA THR A 467 -5.34 -30.77 13.09
C THR A 467 -4.32 -30.02 12.21
N GLU A 468 -3.69 -28.99 12.76
CA GLU A 468 -2.58 -28.25 12.16
C GLU A 468 -1.19 -28.78 12.59
N GLY A 469 -1.15 -29.90 13.32
CA GLY A 469 0.08 -30.62 13.66
C GLY A 469 0.83 -30.09 14.88
N ALA A 470 0.22 -29.20 15.67
CA ALA A 470 0.79 -28.72 16.93
C ALA A 470 0.63 -29.78 18.04
N SER A 471 1.67 -29.97 18.86
CA SER A 471 1.64 -30.87 20.02
C SER A 471 1.36 -30.16 21.35
N GLN A 472 1.37 -28.82 21.34
CA GLN A 472 1.02 -27.96 22.46
C GLN A 472 0.01 -26.93 21.97
N VAL A 473 -1.24 -27.08 22.39
CA VAL A 473 -2.37 -26.30 21.85
C VAL A 473 -3.05 -25.46 22.93
N ASP A 474 -2.93 -25.86 24.18
CA ASP A 474 -3.52 -25.17 25.32
C ASP A 474 -2.47 -24.30 26.03
N VAL A 475 -2.92 -23.28 26.76
CA VAL A 475 -2.03 -22.32 27.43
C VAL A 475 -2.31 -22.24 28.92
N LEU A 476 -1.29 -22.55 29.72
CA LEU A 476 -1.23 -22.24 31.15
C LEU A 476 -0.69 -20.83 31.36
N TYR A 477 -1.28 -20.08 32.28
CA TYR A 477 -0.83 -18.74 32.64
C TYR A 477 -0.63 -18.60 34.15
N TYR A 478 0.32 -17.73 34.53
CA TYR A 478 0.92 -17.72 35.85
C TYR A 478 1.06 -16.30 36.42
N GLY A 479 0.98 -16.20 37.75
CA GLY A 479 1.03 -14.95 38.51
C GLY A 479 2.44 -14.41 38.75
N GLN A 480 3.47 -15.24 38.55
CA GLN A 480 4.88 -14.85 38.71
C GLN A 480 5.74 -15.22 37.50
N PRO A 481 6.92 -14.60 37.34
CA PRO A 481 7.90 -15.01 36.35
C PRO A 481 8.33 -16.47 36.55
N ALA A 482 8.99 -17.04 35.54
CA ALA A 482 9.47 -18.42 35.52
C ALA A 482 8.38 -19.49 35.75
N ARG A 483 7.12 -19.20 35.36
CA ARG A 483 5.97 -20.13 35.40
C ARG A 483 5.64 -20.59 36.83
N GLN A 484 5.78 -19.68 37.79
CA GLN A 484 5.40 -19.91 39.19
C GLN A 484 4.02 -19.33 39.48
N GLU A 485 3.27 -19.96 40.41
CA GLU A 485 1.90 -19.56 40.78
C GLU A 485 0.92 -19.70 39.60
N MET A 486 0.49 -20.93 39.29
CA MET A 486 -0.45 -21.21 38.20
C MET A 486 -1.83 -20.61 38.51
N LEU A 487 -2.36 -19.81 37.58
CA LEU A 487 -3.62 -19.09 37.75
C LEU A 487 -4.76 -19.71 36.93
N GLY A 488 -4.46 -20.34 35.79
CA GLY A 488 -5.46 -21.02 34.99
C GLY A 488 -4.94 -21.54 33.66
N CYS A 489 -5.88 -22.08 32.86
CA CYS A 489 -5.60 -22.67 31.56
C CYS A 489 -6.63 -22.23 30.51
N VAL A 490 -6.20 -22.01 29.27
CA VAL A 490 -7.05 -21.61 28.14
C VAL A 490 -6.88 -22.58 26.98
N LYS A 491 -7.97 -23.24 26.60
CA LYS A 491 -7.98 -24.19 25.48
C LYS A 491 -7.87 -23.50 24.13
N VAL A 492 -7.25 -24.15 23.15
CA VAL A 492 -7.18 -23.63 21.78
C VAL A 492 -8.56 -23.24 21.24
N GLY A 493 -8.65 -22.08 20.59
CA GLY A 493 -9.89 -21.52 20.05
C GLY A 493 -10.76 -20.77 21.06
N THR A 494 -10.45 -20.83 22.36
CA THR A 494 -11.28 -20.20 23.40
C THR A 494 -11.11 -18.68 23.41
N ARG A 495 -12.25 -17.96 23.33
CA ARG A 495 -12.37 -16.51 23.54
C ARG A 495 -13.23 -16.29 24.79
N THR A 496 -12.70 -15.67 25.83
CA THR A 496 -13.47 -15.48 27.07
C THR A 496 -13.00 -14.29 27.89
N ASN A 497 -13.91 -13.72 28.68
CA ASN A 497 -13.60 -12.71 29.66
C ASN A 497 -13.10 -13.36 30.96
N LEU A 498 -12.13 -12.72 31.61
CA LEU A 498 -11.51 -13.17 32.84
C LEU A 498 -12.07 -12.36 34.03
N SER A 499 -12.47 -13.04 35.09
CA SER A 499 -13.03 -12.43 36.30
C SER A 499 -12.00 -12.17 37.40
N GLY A 500 -10.73 -12.53 37.17
CA GLY A 500 -9.66 -12.43 38.17
C GLY A 500 -9.14 -11.01 38.41
N THR A 501 -8.64 -10.76 39.62
CA THR A 501 -7.90 -9.54 39.99
C THR A 501 -6.38 -9.73 40.00
N TYR A 502 -5.91 -10.88 39.53
CA TYR A 502 -4.51 -11.27 39.51
C TYR A 502 -3.74 -10.62 38.34
N ARG A 503 -2.42 -10.49 38.49
CA ARG A 503 -1.54 -9.98 37.43
C ARG A 503 -0.82 -11.15 36.77
N LEU A 504 -0.81 -11.17 35.43
CA LEU A 504 -0.10 -12.21 34.69
C LEU A 504 1.35 -11.81 34.49
N ARG A 505 2.25 -12.79 34.68
CA ARG A 505 3.69 -12.57 34.60
C ARG A 505 4.41 -13.58 33.72
N SER A 506 3.81 -14.74 33.45
CA SER A 506 4.36 -15.73 32.54
C SER A 506 3.27 -16.66 31.99
N HIS A 507 3.60 -17.41 30.94
CA HIS A 507 2.75 -18.46 30.39
C HIS A 507 3.57 -19.63 29.80
N ALA A 508 2.90 -20.75 29.54
CA ALA A 508 3.46 -21.91 28.89
C ALA A 508 2.43 -22.57 27.97
N TRP A 509 2.87 -22.96 26.77
CA TRP A 509 2.11 -23.83 25.89
C TRP A 509 2.22 -25.27 26.41
N VAL A 510 1.09 -25.97 26.48
CA VAL A 510 0.98 -27.34 26.97
C VAL A 510 0.11 -28.17 26.02
N PRO A 511 0.26 -29.51 26.01
CA PRO A 511 -0.59 -30.37 25.19
C PRO A 511 -2.06 -30.24 25.55
N HIS A 512 -2.38 -30.20 26.85
CA HIS A 512 -3.74 -30.11 27.36
C HIS A 512 -3.78 -29.30 28.66
N CYS A 513 -4.86 -28.51 28.82
CA CYS A 513 -5.45 -28.24 30.12
C CYS A 513 -5.98 -29.55 30.73
#